data_AF-A0A845Y395-F1
#
_entry.id   AF-A0A845Y395-F1
#
_cell.length_a   1.000
_cell.length_b   1.000
_cell.length_c   1.000
_cell.angle_alpha   90.00
_cell.angle_beta   90.00
_cell.angle_gamma   90.00
#
_symmetry.space_group_name_H-M   'P 1'
#
loop_
_entity.id
_entity.type
_entity.pdbx_description
1 polymer ?
#
loop_
_entity_poly.entity_id
_entity_poly.type
_entity_poly.pdbx_seq_one_letter_code
_entity_poly.pdbx_strand_id
1 'polypeptide(L)'
;SENIRVISIVGRFLEHSRIYYFHNKGEEEVYFGSADWMPRNLDRRVEAMVPLEDPGIIKDLQEILGVMLSDNRQAWDLQSDGQYIQRQSAEDIQEQCAQKLLMEMAQESV
;
A
#
# COMPACT_ATOMS: atom_id res chain seq x y z
N SER A 1 -4.59 7.12 -18.20
CA SER A 1 -5.05 7.95 -17.07
C SER A 1 -3.86 8.74 -16.59
N GLU A 2 -3.97 10.06 -16.49
CA GLU A 2 -2.83 10.94 -16.15
C GLU A 2 -2.56 11.01 -14.65
N ASN A 3 -3.60 10.79 -13.81
CA ASN A 3 -3.52 10.92 -12.35
C ASN A 3 -3.52 9.58 -11.60
N ILE A 4 -3.50 8.45 -12.31
CA ILE A 4 -3.50 7.12 -11.71
C ILE A 4 -2.13 6.50 -11.90
N ARG A 5 -1.55 6.03 -10.79
CA ARG A 5 -0.35 5.20 -10.76
C ARG A 5 -0.71 3.83 -10.22
N VAL A 6 -0.13 2.79 -10.80
CA VAL A 6 -0.32 1.41 -10.36
C VAL A 6 1.05 0.84 -10.05
N ILE A 7 1.22 0.39 -8.81
CA ILE A 7 2.48 -0.10 -8.26
C ILE A 7 2.23 -1.52 -7.74
N SER A 8 3.14 -2.44 -8.03
CA SER A 8 3.16 -3.79 -7.47
C SER A 8 4.42 -3.98 -6.65
N ILE A 9 4.30 -4.31 -5.37
CA ILE A 9 5.45 -4.63 -4.51
C ILE A 9 5.54 -6.15 -4.43
N VAL A 10 6.65 -6.70 -4.92
CA VAL A 10 6.89 -8.15 -4.95
C VAL A 10 8.17 -8.46 -4.20
N GLY A 11 8.01 -9.06 -3.02
CA GLY A 11 9.09 -9.38 -2.11
C GLY A 11 9.00 -10.78 -1.54
N ARG A 12 9.53 -10.95 -0.33
CA ARG A 12 9.50 -12.20 0.43
C ARG A 12 8.09 -12.52 0.94
N PHE A 13 7.36 -11.51 1.41
CA PHE A 13 6.00 -11.67 1.90
C PHE A 13 4.98 -11.44 0.79
N LEU A 14 3.83 -12.10 0.92
CA LEU A 14 2.68 -11.87 0.06
C LEU A 14 1.86 -10.71 0.63
N GLU A 15 1.80 -9.61 -0.10
CA GLU A 15 0.97 -8.47 0.26
C GLU A 15 -0.52 -8.85 0.14
N HIS A 16 -1.15 -9.10 1.29
CA HIS A 16 -2.55 -9.52 1.37
C HIS A 16 -3.47 -8.46 2.01
N SER A 17 -2.88 -7.41 2.60
CA SER A 17 -3.61 -6.29 3.19
C SER A 17 -4.43 -5.56 2.12
N ARG A 18 -5.70 -5.26 2.43
CA ARG A 18 -6.58 -4.44 1.60
C ARG A 18 -6.95 -3.21 2.41
N ILE A 19 -6.38 -2.07 2.01
CA ILE A 19 -6.54 -0.77 2.67
C ILE A 19 -7.04 0.22 1.63
N TYR A 20 -7.99 1.06 2.02
CA TYR A 20 -8.54 2.13 1.22
C TYR A 20 -8.36 3.44 1.98
N TYR A 21 -7.71 4.40 1.34
CA TYR A 21 -7.49 5.73 1.90
C TYR A 21 -8.16 6.76 0.98
N PHE A 22 -9.00 7.60 1.57
CA PHE A 22 -9.66 8.70 0.89
C PHE A 22 -9.26 10.01 1.56
N HIS A 23 -8.64 10.92 0.80
CA HIS A 23 -8.22 12.21 1.35
C HIS A 23 -9.40 13.10 1.77
N ASN A 24 -10.54 12.97 1.08
CA ASN A 24 -11.81 13.65 1.40
C ASN A 24 -11.66 15.14 1.80
N LYS A 25 -10.95 15.92 0.97
CA LYS A 25 -10.67 17.36 1.18
C LYS A 25 -10.00 17.68 2.54
N GLY A 26 -9.25 16.75 3.11
CA GLY A 26 -8.59 16.87 4.41
C GLY A 26 -9.34 16.19 5.55
N GLU A 27 -10.58 15.72 5.34
CA GLU A 27 -11.34 14.91 6.29
C GLU A 27 -11.12 13.42 6.02
N GLU A 28 -9.88 12.98 6.18
CA GLU A 28 -9.39 11.68 5.72
C GLU A 28 -10.23 10.50 6.25
N GLU A 29 -10.56 9.57 5.36
CA GLU A 29 -11.25 8.33 5.71
C GLU A 29 -10.38 7.13 5.33
N VAL A 30 -10.21 6.21 6.28
CA VAL A 30 -9.44 4.98 6.07
C VAL A 30 -10.31 3.77 6.37
N TYR A 31 -10.27 2.81 5.46
CA TYR A 31 -10.96 1.54 5.59
C TYR A 31 -9.99 0.39 5.36
N PHE A 32 -10.24 -0.73 6.01
CA PHE A 32 -9.56 -1.99 5.72
C PHE A 32 -10.59 -3.12 5.69
N GLY A 33 -10.26 -4.23 5.04
CA GLY A 33 -11.25 -5.31 4.92
C GLY A 33 -10.77 -6.56 4.22
N SER A 34 -11.74 -7.43 3.95
CA SER A 34 -11.52 -8.74 3.34
C SER A 34 -11.63 -8.72 1.81
N ALA A 35 -12.36 -7.76 1.22
CA ALA A 35 -12.57 -7.67 -0.22
C ALA A 35 -11.40 -6.99 -0.95
N ASP A 36 -11.07 -7.49 -2.14
CA ASP A 36 -10.43 -6.69 -3.19
C ASP A 36 -11.50 -6.22 -4.22
N TRP A 37 -11.10 -5.40 -5.20
CA TRP A 37 -12.00 -4.84 -6.23
C TRP A 37 -12.30 -5.80 -7.40
N MET A 38 -12.41 -7.10 -7.16
CA MET A 38 -12.94 -8.02 -8.17
C MET A 38 -14.47 -8.14 -8.06
N PRO A 39 -15.21 -8.20 -9.19
CA PRO A 39 -16.68 -8.33 -9.18
C PRO A 39 -17.18 -9.51 -8.33
N ARG A 40 -16.42 -10.62 -8.29
CA ARG A 40 -16.77 -11.78 -7.46
C ARG A 40 -16.83 -11.47 -5.95
N ASN A 41 -16.04 -10.51 -5.47
CA ASN A 41 -16.02 -10.12 -4.06
C ASN A 41 -17.10 -9.07 -3.77
N LEU A 42 -17.49 -8.26 -4.77
CA LEU A 42 -18.53 -7.25 -4.63
C LEU A 42 -19.95 -7.81 -4.77
N ASP A 43 -20.15 -8.77 -5.68
CA ASP A 43 -21.49 -9.21 -6.06
C ASP A 43 -21.87 -10.61 -5.52
N ARG A 44 -20.88 -11.44 -5.17
CA ARG A 44 -21.09 -12.89 -4.96
C ARG A 44 -20.55 -13.43 -3.65
N ARG A 45 -19.84 -12.62 -2.86
CA ARG A 45 -19.28 -13.03 -1.57
C ARG A 45 -19.77 -12.12 -0.47
N VAL A 46 -19.83 -12.68 0.73
CA VAL A 46 -20.00 -11.90 1.95
C VAL A 46 -18.63 -11.43 2.37
N GLU A 47 -18.40 -10.13 2.32
CA GLU A 47 -17.14 -9.49 2.66
C GLU A 47 -17.40 -8.41 3.73
N ALA A 48 -16.36 -8.08 4.51
CA ALA A 48 -16.42 -7.02 5.51
C ALA A 48 -15.42 -5.92 5.16
N MET A 49 -15.84 -4.68 5.30
CA MET A 49 -15.01 -3.50 5.22
C MET A 49 -15.33 -2.60 6.41
N VAL A 50 -14.31 -2.22 7.15
CA VAL A 50 -14.45 -1.56 8.45
C VAL A 50 -13.78 -0.19 8.39
N PRO A 51 -14.47 0.89 8.78
CA PRO A 51 -13.83 2.19 8.93
C PRO A 51 -12.88 2.18 10.13
N LEU A 52 -11.77 2.89 10.01
CA LEU A 52 -10.91 3.19 11.15
C LEU A 52 -11.27 4.55 11.71
N GLU A 53 -11.54 4.57 13.01
CA GLU A 53 -11.95 5.78 13.75
C GLU A 53 -10.85 6.27 14.71
N ASP A 54 -9.93 5.38 15.12
CA ASP A 54 -8.86 5.73 16.03
C ASP A 54 -7.76 6.53 15.28
N PRO A 55 -7.50 7.79 15.67
CA PRO A 55 -6.54 8.64 14.97
C PRO A 55 -5.09 8.16 15.09
N GLY A 56 -4.75 7.41 16.15
CA GLY A 56 -3.43 6.78 16.28
C GLY A 56 -3.24 5.69 15.22
N ILE A 57 -4.22 4.79 15.10
CA ILE A 57 -4.17 3.69 14.11
C ILE A 57 -4.20 4.23 12.67
N ILE A 58 -4.99 5.29 12.42
CA ILE A 58 -4.99 5.96 11.10
C ILE A 58 -3.60 6.47 10.75
N LYS A 59 -2.92 7.13 11.69
CA LYS A 59 -1.56 7.64 11.50
C LYS A 59 -0.57 6.50 11.23
N ASP A 60 -0.65 5.40 11.97
CA ASP A 60 0.22 4.23 11.77
C ASP A 60 0.03 3.64 10.36
N LEU A 61 -1.22 3.55 9.89
CA LEU A 61 -1.51 3.10 8.53
C LEU A 61 -1.02 4.07 7.45
N GLN A 62 -1.10 5.37 7.67
CA GLN A 62 -0.55 6.36 6.75
C GLN A 62 0.97 6.21 6.63
N GLU A 63 1.65 5.95 7.74
CA GLU A 63 3.09 5.68 7.75
C GLU A 63 3.41 4.38 6.98
N ILE A 64 2.66 3.31 7.22
CA ILE A 64 2.81 2.03 6.49
C ILE A 64 2.61 2.25 4.98
N LEU A 65 1.54 2.94 4.57
CA LEU A 65 1.29 3.24 3.16
C LEU A 65 2.39 4.14 2.57
N GLY A 66 2.88 5.10 3.34
CA GLY A 66 4.01 5.95 2.95
C GLY A 66 5.27 5.14 2.65
N VAL A 67 5.62 4.21 3.54
CA VAL A 67 6.75 3.27 3.37
C VAL A 67 6.56 2.37 2.14
N MET A 68 5.35 1.82 1.94
CA MET A 68 5.06 1.01 0.76
C MET A 68 5.20 1.82 -0.54
N LEU A 69 4.67 3.04 -0.57
CA LEU A 69 4.71 3.90 -1.76
C LEU A 69 6.12 4.43 -2.07
N SER A 70 7.00 4.56 -1.06
CA SER A 70 8.38 5.01 -1.21
C SER A 70 9.36 3.89 -1.58
N ASP A 71 8.92 2.64 -1.59
CA ASP A 71 9.76 1.50 -2.00
C ASP A 71 10.39 1.77 -3.38
N ASN A 72 11.70 1.63 -3.44
CA ASN A 72 12.51 1.87 -4.64
C ASN A 72 13.31 0.63 -5.08
N ARG A 73 12.96 -0.54 -4.54
CA ARG A 73 13.72 -1.78 -4.74
C ARG A 73 12.86 -2.97 -5.14
N GLN A 74 11.72 -3.17 -4.50
CA GLN A 74 10.77 -4.26 -4.76
C GLN A 74 9.49 -3.78 -5.45
N ALA A 75 9.30 -2.48 -5.58
CA ALA A 75 8.20 -1.87 -6.32
C ALA A 75 8.40 -1.92 -7.85
N TRP A 76 7.32 -2.23 -8.56
CA TRP A 76 7.22 -2.26 -10.01
C TRP A 76 6.09 -1.33 -10.46
N ASP A 77 6.41 -0.34 -11.30
CA ASP A 77 5.44 0.60 -11.85
C ASP A 77 4.85 0.04 -13.16
N LEU A 78 3.52 -0.07 -13.22
CA LEU A 78 2.79 -0.41 -14.44
C LEU A 78 2.79 0.78 -15.41
N GLN A 79 3.31 0.54 -16.60
CA GLN A 79 3.33 1.50 -17.70
C GLN A 79 2.03 1.44 -18.51
N SER A 80 1.78 2.48 -19.32
CA SER A 80 0.57 2.59 -20.14
C SER A 80 0.43 1.49 -21.19
N ASP A 81 1.53 0.85 -21.58
CA ASP A 81 1.58 -0.25 -22.53
C ASP A 81 1.41 -1.64 -21.87
N GLY A 82 1.20 -1.67 -20.54
CA GLY A 82 1.04 -2.91 -19.77
C GLY A 82 2.34 -3.52 -19.26
N GLN A 83 3.51 -2.94 -19.58
CA GLN A 83 4.78 -3.41 -19.05
C GLN A 83 4.96 -2.98 -17.60
N TYR A 84 5.65 -3.80 -16.81
CA TYR A 84 6.08 -3.45 -15.46
C TYR A 84 7.57 -3.13 -15.46
N ILE A 85 7.92 -1.95 -14.94
CA ILE A 85 9.31 -1.52 -14.76
C ILE A 85 9.62 -1.51 -13.28
N GLN A 86 10.64 -2.28 -12.88
CA GLN A 86 11.11 -2.29 -11.50
C GLN A 86 11.79 -0.96 -11.18
N ARG A 87 11.43 -0.35 -10.04
CA ARG A 87 12.16 0.78 -9.50
C ARG A 87 13.58 0.37 -9.14
N GLN A 88 14.52 1.27 -9.38
CA GLN A 88 15.91 1.12 -8.99
C GLN A 88 16.30 2.34 -8.17
N SER A 89 17.00 2.13 -7.06
CA SER A 89 17.62 3.21 -6.31
C SER A 89 18.70 3.88 -7.15
N ALA A 90 18.70 5.21 -7.23
CA ALA A 90 19.83 5.96 -7.79
C ALA A 90 21.03 5.89 -6.84
N GLU A 91 22.25 6.13 -7.34
CA GLU A 91 23.50 6.02 -6.55
C GLU A 91 23.50 6.88 -5.28
N ASP A 92 22.82 8.03 -5.30
CA ASP A 92 22.74 8.98 -4.16
C ASP A 92 21.47 8.82 -3.31
N ILE A 93 20.60 7.86 -3.61
CA ILE A 93 19.36 7.62 -2.88
C ILE A 93 19.49 6.33 -2.10
N GLN A 94 19.25 6.39 -0.79
CA GLN A 94 19.23 5.21 0.05
C GLN A 94 18.20 4.19 -0.47
N GLU A 95 18.63 2.94 -0.60
CA GLU A 95 17.73 1.84 -0.95
C GLU A 95 16.67 1.69 0.14
N GLN A 96 15.40 1.70 -0.26
CA GLN A 96 14.24 1.52 0.59
C GLN A 96 13.46 0.29 0.12
N CYS A 97 13.44 -0.72 0.99
CA CYS A 97 12.67 -1.95 0.82
C CYS A 97 11.58 -1.96 1.89
N ALA A 98 10.32 -1.82 1.46
CA ALA A 98 9.18 -1.65 2.35
C ALA A 98 9.07 -2.80 3.36
N GLN A 99 9.16 -4.05 2.89
CA GLN A 99 9.05 -5.23 3.76
C GLN A 99 10.14 -5.26 4.84
N LYS A 100 11.37 -4.81 4.51
CA LYS A 100 12.47 -4.74 5.48
C LYS A 100 12.21 -3.64 6.51
N LEU A 101 11.85 -2.45 6.04
CA LEU A 101 11.63 -1.30 6.92
C LEU A 101 10.45 -1.56 7.88
N LEU A 102 9.35 -2.12 7.38
CA LEU A 102 8.21 -2.48 8.22
C LEU A 102 8.56 -3.55 9.28
N MET A 103 9.45 -4.50 8.96
CA MET A 103 9.96 -5.45 9.95
C MET A 103 10.79 -4.77 11.05
N GLU A 104 11.63 -3.80 10.68
CA GLU A 104 12.44 -3.03 11.63
C GLU A 104 11.55 -2.19 12.55
N MET A 105 10.58 -1.45 11.98
CA MET A 105 9.59 -0.67 12.74
C MET A 105 8.82 -1.53 13.75
N ALA A 106 8.40 -2.74 13.33
CA ALA A 106 7.69 -3.67 14.20
C ALA A 106 8.55 -4.19 15.36
N GLN A 107 9.87 -4.28 15.19
CA GLN A 107 10.80 -4.69 16.25
C GLN A 107 11.05 -3.57 17.26
N GLU A 108 11.05 -2.31 16.82
CA GLU A 108 11.28 -1.13 17.66
C GLU A 108 10.05 -0.71 18.47
N SER A 109 8.87 -1.17 18.07
CA SER A 109 7.58 -0.85 18.72
C SER A 109 7.27 -1.70 19.95
N VAL A 110 8.21 -2.54 20.41
CA VAL A 110 8.06 -3.49 21.54
C VAL A 110 8.76 -2.99 22.80
#